data_AF-A0A2T2ZLM0-F1
#
_entry.id   AF-A0A2T2ZLM0-F1
#
_cell.length_a   1.000
_cell.length_b   1.000
_cell.length_c   1.000
_cell.angle_alpha   90.00
_cell.angle_beta   90.00
_cell.angle_gamma   90.00
#
_symmetry.space_group_name_H-M   'P 1'
#
loop_
_entity.id
_entity.type
_entity.pdbx_description
1 polymer ?
#
loop_
_entity_poly.entity_id
_entity_poly.type
_entity_poly.pdbx_seq_one_letter_code
_entity_poly.pdbx_strand_id
1 'polypeptide(L)'
;MRRLGDEALSWCDLKAIVKFLPPDSALMRTMHPEAHRWRLDQYLLAEMADCLRWLVWSKSDDARHGRNRPEPISRPGLESGRERVGTAMGVDRINEFLGWSE
;
A
#
# COMPACT_ATOMS: atom_id res chain seq x y z
N MET A 1 34.83 8.29 10.08
CA MET A 1 35.51 8.52 8.79
C MET A 1 36.76 9.36 9.02
N ARG A 2 37.93 8.73 9.20
CA ARG A 2 39.17 9.46 9.61
C ARG A 2 40.10 9.80 8.43
N ARG A 3 39.92 9.20 7.25
CA ARG A 3 40.77 9.38 6.05
C ARG A 3 40.05 10.04 4.87
N LEU A 4 38.97 10.76 5.14
CA LEU A 4 38.14 11.37 4.09
C LEU A 4 38.87 12.57 3.48
N GLY A 5 39.03 12.60 2.17
CA GLY A 5 39.75 13.67 1.46
C GLY A 5 41.26 13.44 1.33
N ASP A 6 41.75 12.25 1.72
CA ASP A 6 43.11 11.76 1.45
C ASP A 6 43.13 11.02 0.09
N GLU A 7 44.31 10.75 -0.48
CA GLU A 7 44.46 10.00 -1.76
C GLU A 7 43.80 8.61 -1.71
N ALA A 8 43.74 8.00 -0.52
CA ALA A 8 43.13 6.69 -0.31
C ALA A 8 41.59 6.69 -0.33
N LEU A 9 40.95 7.85 -0.09
CA LEU A 9 39.49 7.99 -0.12
C LEU A 9 39.12 9.44 -0.43
N SER A 10 39.06 9.75 -1.73
CA SER A 10 38.73 11.08 -2.18
C SER A 10 37.23 11.41 -2.00
N TRP A 11 36.90 12.70 -2.11
CA TRP A 11 35.50 13.14 -2.14
C TRP A 11 34.72 12.57 -3.34
N CYS A 12 35.41 12.35 -4.46
CA CYS A 12 34.82 11.70 -5.64
C CYS A 12 34.46 10.25 -5.34
N ASP A 13 35.32 9.52 -4.61
CA ASP A 13 35.08 8.13 -4.22
C ASP A 13 33.91 8.04 -3.24
N LEU A 14 33.86 8.92 -2.23
CA LEU A 14 32.73 8.97 -1.32
C LEU A 14 31.42 9.25 -2.09
N LYS A 15 31.43 10.21 -3.01
CA LYS A 15 30.26 10.53 -3.84
C LYS A 15 29.83 9.34 -4.68
N ALA A 16 30.77 8.59 -5.26
CA ALA A 16 30.48 7.37 -6.00
C ALA A 16 29.84 6.31 -5.10
N ILE A 17 30.42 6.05 -3.92
CA ILE A 17 29.89 5.09 -2.95
C ILE A 17 28.45 5.46 -2.56
N VAL A 18 28.18 6.70 -2.17
CA VAL A 18 26.84 7.14 -1.78
C VAL A 18 25.85 7.06 -2.94
N LYS A 19 26.29 7.39 -4.17
CA LYS A 19 25.43 7.36 -5.36
C LYS A 19 25.04 5.95 -5.79
N PHE A 20 25.93 4.97 -5.60
CA PHE A 20 25.73 3.57 -5.99
C PHE A 20 25.42 2.65 -4.80
N LEU A 21 25.06 3.24 -3.65
CA LEU A 21 24.72 2.48 -2.47
C LEU A 21 23.46 1.63 -2.74
N PRO A 22 23.44 0.36 -2.32
CA PRO A 22 22.26 -0.49 -2.46
C PRO A 22 21.01 0.14 -1.80
N PRO A 23 19.80 -0.08 -2.34
CA PRO A 23 18.57 0.47 -1.78
C PRO A 23 18.26 0.02 -0.35
N ASP A 24 18.80 -1.13 0.07
CA ASP A 24 18.69 -1.69 1.42
C ASP A 24 19.77 -1.18 2.37
N SER A 25 20.70 -0.33 1.92
CA SER A 25 21.77 0.21 2.75
C SER A 25 21.26 1.04 3.94
N ALA A 26 22.02 1.07 5.03
CA ALA A 26 21.64 1.77 6.26
C ALA A 26 21.38 3.28 6.05
N LEU A 27 22.11 3.90 5.11
CA LEU A 27 21.92 5.30 4.75
C LEU A 27 20.59 5.51 4.02
N MET A 28 20.27 4.65 3.04
CA MET A 28 19.00 4.73 2.31
C MET A 28 17.80 4.44 3.21
N ARG A 29 17.91 3.50 4.15
CA ARG A 29 16.84 3.25 5.15
C ARG A 29 16.56 4.45 6.04
N THR A 30 17.60 5.18 6.41
CA THR A 30 17.47 6.39 7.25
C THR A 30 16.91 7.56 6.45
N MET A 31 17.36 7.77 5.21
CA MET A 31 16.89 8.86 4.35
C MET A 31 15.47 8.62 3.82
N HIS A 32 15.09 7.37 3.60
CA HIS A 32 13.80 6.98 3.02
C HIS A 32 13.11 5.88 3.85
N PRO A 33 12.63 6.21 5.06
CA PRO A 33 12.04 5.23 5.99
C PRO A 33 10.76 4.56 5.47
N GLU A 34 10.03 5.17 4.55
CA GLU A 34 8.84 4.55 3.96
C GLU A 34 9.19 3.71 2.72
N ALA A 35 10.07 4.21 1.86
CA ALA A 35 10.42 3.57 0.59
C ALA A 35 11.33 2.34 0.75
N HIS A 36 12.08 2.23 1.86
CA HIS A 36 12.94 1.06 2.06
C HIS A 36 12.15 -0.23 2.35
N ARG A 37 10.99 -0.14 3.02
CA ARG A 37 10.13 -1.32 3.28
C ARG A 37 9.29 -1.66 2.07
N TRP A 38 8.76 -0.65 1.40
CA TRP A 38 7.88 -0.80 0.25
C TRP A 38 8.59 -0.42 -1.04
N ARG A 39 9.37 -1.38 -1.54
CA ARG A 39 9.94 -1.30 -2.88
C ARG A 39 8.92 -1.76 -3.92
N LEU A 40 9.18 -1.45 -5.19
CA LEU A 40 8.27 -1.79 -6.30
C LEU A 40 7.89 -3.27 -6.33
N ASP A 41 8.86 -4.16 -6.12
CA ASP A 41 8.64 -5.60 -6.02
C ASP A 41 7.65 -5.95 -4.89
N GLN A 42 7.75 -5.29 -3.73
CA GLN A 42 6.83 -5.51 -2.61
C GLN A 42 5.41 -5.02 -2.95
N TYR A 43 5.29 -3.88 -3.64
CA TYR A 43 3.99 -3.42 -4.16
C TYR A 43 3.37 -4.42 -5.13
N LEU A 44 4.14 -4.91 -6.09
CA LEU A 44 3.68 -5.87 -7.08
C LEU A 44 3.29 -7.21 -6.43
N LEU A 45 4.07 -7.70 -5.48
CA LEU A 45 3.76 -8.91 -4.73
C LEU A 45 2.50 -8.77 -3.88
N ALA A 46 2.31 -7.62 -3.22
CA ALA A 46 1.09 -7.34 -2.46
C ALA A 46 -0.14 -7.30 -3.39
N GLU A 47 -0.02 -6.65 -4.55
CA GLU A 47 -1.10 -6.59 -5.55
C GLU A 47 -1.47 -7.99 -6.06
N MET A 48 -0.46 -8.83 -6.35
CA MET A 48 -0.69 -10.22 -6.75
C MET A 48 -1.41 -11.01 -5.65
N ALA A 49 -0.98 -10.88 -4.40
CA ALA A 49 -1.61 -11.56 -3.27
C ALA A 49 -3.06 -11.11 -3.06
N ASP A 50 -3.33 -9.81 -3.21
CA ASP A 50 -4.68 -9.25 -3.12
C ASP A 50 -5.59 -9.76 -4.24
N CYS A 51 -5.10 -9.77 -5.48
CA CYS A 51 -5.82 -10.33 -6.63
C CYS A 51 -6.14 -11.82 -6.44
N LEU A 52 -5.20 -12.60 -5.92
CA LEU A 52 -5.39 -14.03 -5.66
C LEU A 52 -6.42 -14.27 -4.55
N ARG A 53 -6.34 -13.54 -3.44
CA ARG A 53 -7.33 -13.60 -2.36
C ARG A 53 -8.72 -13.22 -2.86
N TRP A 54 -8.80 -12.18 -3.68
CA TRP A 54 -10.06 -11.77 -4.30
C TRP A 54 -10.62 -12.84 -5.24
N LEU A 55 -9.77 -13.47 -6.06
CA LEU A 55 -10.17 -14.54 -6.98
C LEU A 55 -10.66 -15.80 -6.26
N VAL A 56 -10.04 -16.16 -5.15
CA VAL A 56 -10.50 -17.28 -4.32
C VAL A 56 -11.84 -16.94 -3.69
N TRP A 57 -11.97 -15.73 -3.12
CA TRP A 57 -13.22 -15.26 -2.55
C TRP A 57 -14.34 -15.20 -3.58
N SER A 58 -14.10 -14.70 -4.80
CA SER A 58 -15.14 -14.54 -5.83
C SER A 58 -15.78 -15.86 -6.28
N LYS A 59 -15.13 -16.99 -6.01
CA LYS A 59 -15.63 -18.33 -6.27
C LYS A 59 -16.38 -18.97 -5.09
N SER A 60 -16.42 -18.30 -3.95
CA SER A 60 -17.08 -18.78 -2.73
C SER A 60 -18.57 -18.42 -2.66
N ASP A 61 -19.33 -19.09 -1.80
CA ASP A 61 -20.71 -18.73 -1.52
C ASP A 61 -20.83 -17.37 -0.80
N ASP A 62 -19.81 -17.01 -0.01
CA ASP A 62 -19.72 -15.69 0.62
C ASP A 62 -19.73 -14.57 -0.42
N ALA A 63 -19.08 -14.75 -1.57
CA ALA A 63 -19.11 -13.77 -2.65
C ALA A 63 -20.49 -13.63 -3.29
N ARG A 64 -21.26 -14.71 -3.39
CA ARG A 64 -22.66 -14.65 -3.88
C ARG A 64 -23.54 -13.78 -2.99
N HIS A 65 -23.26 -13.81 -1.68
CA HIS A 65 -23.97 -13.01 -0.68
C HIS A 65 -23.27 -11.68 -0.35
N GLY A 66 -22.16 -11.35 -1.02
CA GLY A 66 -21.38 -10.13 -0.78
C GLY A 66 -20.73 -10.04 0.62
N ARG A 67 -20.53 -11.17 1.29
CA ARG A 67 -20.00 -11.25 2.67
C ARG A 67 -18.49 -11.50 2.66
N ASN A 68 -17.82 -11.12 3.76
CA ASN A 68 -16.42 -11.49 4.04
C ASN A 68 -15.42 -11.17 2.90
N ARG A 69 -15.66 -10.11 2.12
CA ARG A 69 -14.71 -9.70 1.06
C ARG A 69 -13.34 -9.42 1.69
N PRO A 70 -12.25 -10.00 1.15
CA PRO A 70 -10.91 -9.79 1.66
C PRO A 70 -10.49 -8.33 1.50
N GLU A 71 -9.89 -7.77 2.54
CA GLU A 71 -9.29 -6.43 2.51
C GLU A 71 -7.88 -6.50 1.93
N PRO A 72 -7.46 -5.52 1.11
CA PRO A 72 -6.10 -5.45 0.58
C PRO A 72 -5.02 -5.46 1.67
N ILE A 73 -3.83 -5.98 1.37
CA ILE A 73 -2.68 -5.88 2.26
C ILE A 73 -2.34 -4.41 2.49
N SER A 74 -2.31 -3.99 3.75
CA SER A 74 -2.00 -2.63 4.17
C SER A 74 -0.62 -2.20 3.66
N ARG A 75 -0.58 -1.09 2.90
CA ARG A 75 0.64 -0.56 2.30
C ARG A 75 0.60 0.96 2.19
N PRO A 76 1.75 1.66 2.17
CA PRO A 76 1.80 3.11 2.07
C PRO A 76 1.02 3.61 0.85
N GLY A 77 0.25 4.68 1.05
CA GLY A 77 -0.61 5.26 0.01
C GLY A 77 -1.89 4.47 -0.28
N LEU A 78 -2.13 3.34 0.39
CA LEU A 78 -3.39 2.61 0.33
C LEU A 78 -4.01 2.51 1.73
N GLU A 79 -5.03 3.34 1.96
CA GLU A 79 -5.85 3.24 3.16
C GLU A 79 -6.77 2.02 3.06
N SER A 80 -6.88 1.22 4.13
CA SER A 80 -7.78 0.08 4.20
C SER A 80 -9.23 0.56 4.19
N GLY A 81 -9.82 0.58 3.01
CA GLY A 81 -11.15 1.14 2.77
C GLY A 81 -12.29 0.22 3.22
N ARG A 82 -12.78 0.44 4.43
CA ARG A 82 -14.21 0.26 4.75
C ARG A 82 -14.69 1.46 5.55
N GLU A 83 -14.70 2.64 4.93
CA GLU A 83 -15.54 3.71 5.44
C GLU A 83 -16.98 3.38 5.06
N ARG A 84 -17.79 2.97 6.04
CA ARG A 84 -19.21 2.79 5.83
C ARG A 84 -19.86 4.18 5.78
N VAL A 85 -19.98 4.74 4.60
CA VAL A 85 -20.69 6.01 4.39
C VAL A 85 -22.20 5.75 4.39
N GLY A 86 -22.87 6.24 5.43
CA GLY A 86 -24.33 6.20 5.55
C GLY A 86 -24.90 5.05 6.39
N THR A 87 -26.16 5.22 6.79
CA THR A 87 -26.94 4.22 7.53
C THR A 87 -27.84 3.46 6.57
N ALA A 88 -27.92 2.14 6.69
CA ALA A 88 -28.85 1.35 5.88
C ALA A 88 -30.30 1.76 6.24
N MET A 89 -31.08 2.22 5.26
CA MET A 89 -32.49 2.55 5.41
C MET A 89 -33.33 1.73 4.43
N GLY A 90 -34.56 1.40 4.83
CA GLY A 90 -35.52 0.74 3.96
C GLY A 90 -35.94 1.64 2.79
N VAL A 91 -36.31 1.02 1.67
CA VAL A 91 -36.68 1.71 0.42
C VAL A 91 -37.86 2.67 0.64
N ASP A 92 -38.82 2.29 1.48
CA ASP A 92 -39.99 3.13 1.79
C ASP A 92 -39.57 4.48 2.41
N ARG A 93 -38.61 4.44 3.33
CA ARG A 93 -38.07 5.64 4.00
C ARG A 93 -37.24 6.50 3.05
N ILE A 94 -36.61 5.89 2.04
CA ILE A 94 -35.89 6.61 0.99
C ILE A 94 -36.91 7.29 0.05
N ASN A 95 -37.99 6.62 -0.31
CA ASN A 95 -39.04 7.19 -1.15
C ASN A 95 -39.73 8.37 -0.46
N GLU A 96 -40.01 8.26 0.84
CA GLU A 96 -40.51 9.38 1.65
C GLU A 96 -39.50 10.54 1.70
N PHE A 97 -38.22 10.25 1.95
CA PHE A 97 -37.15 11.26 1.96
C PHE A 97 -36.98 11.97 0.60
N LEU A 98 -37.13 11.25 -0.51
CA LEU A 98 -36.99 11.77 -1.87
C LEU A 98 -38.26 12.42 -2.42
N GLY A 99 -39.39 12.34 -1.71
CA GLY A 99 -40.68 12.86 -2.17
C GLY A 99 -41.26 12.08 -3.34
N TRP A 100 -40.96 10.78 -3.44
CA TRP A 100 -41.43 9.88 -4.50
C TRP A 100 -42.69 9.10 -4.13
N SER A 101 -43.24 9.32 -2.93
CA SER A 101 -44.55 8.82 -2.54
C SER A 101 -45.65 9.78 -3.01
N GLU A 102 -46.53 9.32 -3.91
CA GLU A 102 -47.84 9.93 -4.18
C GLU A 102 -48.78 9.84 -2.97
#